data_AF-A0A3M7TXD9-F1
#
_entry.id   AF-A0A3M7TXD9-F1
#
_cell.length_a   1.000
_cell.length_b   1.000
_cell.length_c   1.000
_cell.angle_alpha   90.00
_cell.angle_beta   90.00
_cell.angle_gamma   90.00
#
_symmetry.space_group_name_H-M   'P 1'
#
loop_
_entity.id
_entity.type
_entity.pdbx_description
1 polymer ?
#
loop_
_entity_poly.entity_id
_entity_poly.type
_entity_poly.pdbx_seq_one_letter_code
_entity_poly.pdbx_strand_id
1 'polypeptide(L)'
;MYDGMIHTHTLAWFVMLILFAVTMMLFKSNRPKGAKIVQMTLRLFYVFVLVTGATLLIMNFYWATAVKGILAVLLIFTMEKVTTGTKKGTLHGSQKMIFWVQFAILTIVVIYFGYFVA
;
A
#
# COMPACT_ATOMS: atom_id res chain seq x y z
N MET A 1 -18.71 12.32 -12.35
CA MET A 1 -17.25 12.59 -12.20
C MET A 1 -16.70 12.07 -10.88
N TYR A 2 -17.39 12.27 -9.74
CA TYR A 2 -16.97 11.77 -8.43
C TYR A 2 -16.90 10.23 -8.34
N ASP A 3 -17.92 9.50 -8.83
CA ASP A 3 -17.92 8.01 -8.82
C ASP A 3 -16.76 7.39 -9.61
N GLY A 4 -16.46 7.93 -10.80
CA GLY A 4 -15.34 7.46 -11.63
C GLY A 4 -13.99 7.57 -10.91
N MET A 5 -13.82 8.62 -10.09
CA MET A 5 -12.60 8.81 -9.30
C MET A 5 -12.52 7.81 -8.13
N ILE A 6 -13.63 7.51 -7.45
CA ILE A 6 -13.68 6.50 -6.39
C ILE A 6 -13.40 5.11 -6.94
N HIS A 7 -14.00 4.74 -8.07
CA HIS A 7 -13.71 3.44 -8.73
C HIS A 7 -12.23 3.34 -9.12
N THR A 8 -11.67 4.39 -9.72
CA THR A 8 -10.26 4.42 -10.13
C THR A 8 -9.33 4.32 -8.91
N HIS A 9 -9.63 5.04 -7.83
CA HIS A 9 -8.86 4.97 -6.59
C HIS A 9 -8.92 3.57 -5.95
N THR A 10 -10.11 2.95 -5.93
CA THR A 10 -10.32 1.61 -5.38
C THR A 10 -9.58 0.55 -6.19
N LEU A 11 -9.62 0.64 -7.52
CA LEU A 11 -8.85 -0.25 -8.41
C LEU A 11 -7.33 -0.05 -8.21
N ALA A 12 -6.86 1.19 -8.09
CA ALA A 12 -5.45 1.48 -7.85
C ALA A 12 -4.96 0.87 -6.52
N TRP A 13 -5.77 0.91 -5.47
CA TRP A 13 -5.52 0.23 -4.20
C TRP A 13 -5.36 -1.29 -4.38
N PHE A 14 -6.28 -1.90 -5.11
CA PHE A 14 -6.26 -3.34 -5.35
C PHE A 14 -5.02 -3.77 -6.15
N VAL A 15 -4.69 -3.02 -7.22
CA VAL A 15 -3.48 -3.25 -8.02
C VAL A 15 -2.21 -3.07 -7.19
N MET A 16 -2.15 -2.05 -6.34
CA MET A 16 -1.02 -1.82 -5.42
C MET A 16 -0.80 -3.02 -4.49
N LEU A 17 -1.86 -3.56 -3.87
CA LEU A 17 -1.78 -4.74 -3.01
C LEU A 17 -1.31 -5.99 -3.77
N ILE A 18 -1.80 -6.20 -5.00
CA ILE A 18 -1.36 -7.30 -5.86
C ILE A 18 0.13 -7.16 -6.21
N LEU A 19 0.57 -5.97 -6.64
CA LEU A 19 1.97 -5.72 -6.98
C LEU A 19 2.90 -5.96 -5.78
N PHE A 20 2.46 -5.61 -4.58
CA PHE A 20 3.20 -5.93 -3.34
C PHE A 20 3.33 -7.43 -3.13
N ALA A 21 2.24 -8.19 -3.25
CA ALA A 21 2.25 -9.65 -3.11
C ALA A 21 3.15 -10.31 -4.18
N VAL A 22 3.05 -9.88 -5.44
CA VAL A 22 3.89 -10.36 -6.54
C VAL A 22 5.37 -10.06 -6.29
N THR A 23 5.68 -8.86 -5.80
CA THR A 23 7.05 -8.49 -5.43
C THR A 23 7.62 -9.44 -4.36
N MET A 24 6.82 -9.77 -3.34
CA MET A 24 7.23 -10.72 -2.30
C MET A 24 7.44 -12.14 -2.83
N MET A 25 6.56 -12.62 -3.72
CA MET A 25 6.71 -13.93 -4.36
C MET A 25 7.97 -14.01 -5.23
N LEU A 26 8.30 -12.94 -5.96
CA LEU A 26 9.51 -12.85 -6.77
C LEU A 26 10.79 -12.82 -5.91
N PHE A 27 10.77 -12.14 -4.77
CA PHE A 27 11.86 -12.20 -3.80
C PHE A 27 12.04 -13.61 -3.23
N LYS A 28 10.95 -14.33 -2.90
CA LYS A 28 11.01 -15.72 -2.43
C LYS A 28 11.50 -16.69 -3.50
N SER A 29 11.20 -16.43 -4.78
CA SER A 29 11.61 -17.25 -5.92
C SER A 29 13.04 -16.95 -6.41
N ASN A 30 13.82 -16.18 -5.64
CA ASN A 30 15.19 -15.80 -5.94
C ASN A 30 15.39 -15.17 -7.33
N ARG A 31 14.39 -14.40 -7.82
CA ARG A 31 14.42 -13.67 -9.11
C ARG A 31 14.61 -12.16 -8.87
N PRO A 32 15.81 -11.69 -8.54
CA PRO A 32 16.05 -10.31 -8.10
C PRO A 32 15.75 -9.26 -9.18
N LYS A 33 15.95 -9.59 -10.46
CA LYS A 33 15.64 -8.68 -11.58
C LYS A 33 14.13 -8.42 -11.68
N GLY A 34 13.32 -9.48 -11.65
CA GLY A 34 11.86 -9.38 -11.69
C GLY A 34 11.31 -8.65 -10.47
N ALA A 35 11.78 -9.01 -9.28
CA ALA A 35 11.36 -8.33 -8.04
C ALA A 35 11.66 -6.82 -8.08
N LYS A 36 12.81 -6.41 -8.62
CA LYS A 36 13.15 -4.99 -8.78
C LYS A 36 12.20 -4.25 -9.72
N ILE A 37 11.83 -4.86 -10.86
CA ILE A 37 10.92 -4.23 -11.82
C ILE A 37 9.55 -4.01 -11.16
N VAL A 38 8.97 -5.07 -10.57
CA VAL A 38 7.66 -4.98 -9.91
C VAL A 38 7.69 -4.01 -8.73
N GLN A 39 8.80 -3.98 -7.97
CA GLN A 39 8.98 -3.00 -6.89
C GLN A 39 9.00 -1.55 -7.42
N MET A 40 9.64 -1.29 -8.57
CA MET A 40 9.64 0.05 -9.17
C MET A 40 8.24 0.43 -9.68
N THR A 41 7.48 -0.51 -10.24
CA THR A 41 6.07 -0.29 -10.63
C THR A 41 5.19 -0.03 -9.41
N LEU A 42 5.37 -0.78 -8.32
CA LEU A 42 4.66 -0.61 -7.06
C LEU A 42 4.85 0.81 -6.50
N ARG A 43 6.06 1.37 -6.61
CA ARG A 43 6.33 2.76 -6.22
C ARG A 43 5.56 3.79 -7.04
N LEU A 44 5.33 3.57 -8.33
CA LEU A 44 4.49 4.44 -9.14
C LEU A 44 3.02 4.39 -8.66
N PHE A 45 2.53 3.20 -8.33
CA PHE A 45 1.19 3.03 -7.78
C PHE A 45 1.02 3.67 -6.40
N TYR A 46 2.06 3.68 -5.56
CA TYR A 46 2.02 4.43 -4.29
C TYR A 46 1.73 5.91 -4.51
N VAL A 47 2.45 6.55 -5.43
CA VAL A 47 2.22 7.96 -5.76
C VAL A 47 0.84 8.15 -6.35
N PHE A 48 0.40 7.26 -7.24
CA PHE A 48 -0.93 7.34 -7.85
C PHE A 48 -2.06 7.24 -6.81
N VAL A 49 -1.96 6.31 -5.86
CA VAL A 49 -2.94 6.15 -4.75
C VAL A 49 -2.92 7.36 -3.83
N LEU A 50 -1.75 7.94 -3.54
CA LEU A 50 -1.65 9.15 -2.72
C LEU A 50 -2.26 10.38 -3.40
N VAL A 51 -1.97 10.59 -4.67
CA VAL A 51 -2.52 11.72 -5.43
C VAL A 51 -4.03 11.60 -5.56
N THR A 52 -4.52 10.44 -5.98
CA THR A 52 -5.98 10.20 -6.11
C THR A 52 -6.69 10.28 -4.75
N GLY A 53 -6.08 9.77 -3.68
CA GLY A 53 -6.59 9.90 -2.32
C GLY A 53 -6.66 11.34 -1.85
N ALA A 54 -5.59 12.12 -2.06
CA ALA A 54 -5.56 13.55 -1.71
C ALA A 54 -6.61 14.35 -2.48
N THR A 55 -6.83 14.05 -3.77
CA THR A 55 -7.89 14.72 -4.55
C THR A 55 -9.29 14.41 -4.01
N LEU A 56 -9.54 13.18 -3.54
CA LEU A 56 -10.80 12.81 -2.90
C LEU A 56 -11.01 13.54 -1.56
N LEU A 57 -9.93 13.77 -0.79
CA LEU A 57 -9.98 14.54 0.46
C LEU A 57 -10.29 16.02 0.23
N ILE A 58 -9.74 16.61 -0.82
CA ILE A 58 -10.00 18.02 -1.16
C ILE A 58 -11.43 18.20 -1.69
N MET A 59 -11.93 17.24 -2.46
CA MET A 59 -13.30 17.27 -2.98
C MET A 59 -14.38 17.01 -1.92
N ASN A 60 -14.09 16.18 -0.91
CA ASN A 60 -15.00 15.88 0.20
C ASN A 60 -14.21 15.83 1.52
N PHE A 61 -14.06 17.00 2.13
CA PHE A 61 -13.32 17.13 3.37
C PHE A 61 -14.17 16.64 4.54
N TYR A 62 -13.86 15.44 5.02
CA TYR A 62 -14.47 14.85 6.21
C TYR A 62 -13.37 14.37 7.14
N TRP A 63 -13.55 14.56 8.46
CA TRP A 63 -12.52 14.20 9.43
C TRP A 63 -12.08 12.74 9.29
N ALA A 64 -13.03 11.83 9.04
CA ALA A 64 -12.75 10.40 8.95
C ALA A 64 -12.03 10.02 7.64
N THR A 65 -12.21 10.78 6.55
CA THR A 65 -11.47 10.56 5.31
C THR A 65 -10.02 11.01 5.47
N ALA A 66 -9.75 12.11 6.18
CA ALA A 66 -8.38 12.55 6.49
C ALA A 66 -7.61 11.51 7.32
N VAL A 67 -8.26 10.92 8.34
CA VAL A 67 -7.66 9.83 9.14
C VAL A 67 -7.34 8.61 8.27
N LYS A 68 -8.25 8.23 7.36
CA LYS A 68 -8.03 7.15 6.40
C LYS A 68 -6.83 7.44 5.48
N GLY A 69 -6.65 8.69 5.05
CA GLY A 69 -5.50 9.12 4.25
C GLY A 69 -4.17 8.94 4.99
N ILE A 70 -4.10 9.28 6.28
CA ILE A 70 -2.88 9.07 7.09
C ILE A 70 -2.57 7.59 7.23
N LEU A 71 -3.59 6.77 7.50
CA LEU A 71 -3.44 5.31 7.59
C LEU A 71 -2.95 4.69 6.28
N ALA A 72 -3.42 5.21 5.13
CA ALA A 72 -2.96 4.82 3.82
C ALA A 72 -1.47 5.10 3.60
N VAL A 73 -1.01 6.30 3.98
CA VAL A 73 0.41 6.69 3.90
C VAL A 73 1.27 5.77 4.76
N LEU A 74 0.81 5.47 5.99
CA LEU A 74 1.51 4.53 6.88
C LEU A 74 1.61 3.13 6.27
N LEU A 75 0.55 2.63 5.65
CA LEU A 75 0.54 1.32 5.00
C LEU A 75 1.51 1.27 3.81
N ILE A 76 1.53 2.31 2.96
CA ILE A 76 2.51 2.44 1.87
C ILE A 76 3.94 2.45 2.41
N PHE A 77 4.19 3.22 3.48
CA PHE A 77 5.50 3.26 4.13
C PHE A 77 5.93 1.88 4.65
N THR A 78 5.01 1.15 5.31
CA THR A 78 5.26 -0.22 5.76
C THR A 78 5.59 -1.13 4.58
N MET A 79 4.82 -1.12 3.49
CA MET A 79 5.07 -1.93 2.30
C MET A 79 6.46 -1.65 1.67
N GLU A 80 6.84 -0.38 1.55
CA GLU A 80 8.15 0.03 1.04
C GLU A 80 9.29 -0.46 1.96
N LYS A 81 9.12 -0.36 3.28
CA LYS A 81 10.08 -0.89 4.25
C LYS A 81 10.22 -2.42 4.17
N VAL A 82 9.12 -3.16 4.00
CA VAL A 82 9.19 -4.62 3.90
C VAL A 82 9.91 -5.05 2.62
N THR A 83 9.58 -4.43 1.48
CA THR A 83 10.20 -4.77 0.18
C THR A 83 11.68 -4.37 0.13
N THR A 84 12.03 -3.17 0.58
CA THR A 84 13.43 -2.72 0.62
C THR A 84 14.27 -3.48 1.64
N GLY A 85 13.70 -3.81 2.80
CA GLY A 85 14.36 -4.62 3.83
C GLY A 85 14.57 -6.07 3.40
N THR A 86 13.64 -6.63 2.64
CA THR A 86 13.76 -7.99 2.07
C THR A 86 14.85 -8.02 1.01
N LYS A 87 14.93 -6.98 0.16
CA LYS A 87 15.99 -6.84 -0.84
C LYS A 87 17.39 -6.72 -0.21
N LYS A 88 17.54 -5.97 0.87
CA LYS A 88 18.83 -5.74 1.53
C LYS A 88 19.27 -6.88 2.45
N GLY A 89 18.42 -7.89 2.68
CA GLY A 89 18.70 -8.96 3.65
C GLY A 89 18.76 -8.49 5.10
N THR A 90 18.47 -7.21 5.37
CA THR A 90 18.56 -6.61 6.71
C THR A 90 17.37 -6.96 7.61
N LEU A 91 16.32 -7.58 7.07
CA LEU A 91 15.20 -8.08 7.85
C LEU A 91 15.54 -9.44 8.45
N HIS A 92 16.24 -9.45 9.58
CA HIS A 92 16.51 -10.64 10.38
C HIS A 92 15.51 -10.77 11.54
N GLY A 93 15.05 -12.01 11.78
CA GLY A 93 14.28 -12.40 12.97
C GLY A 93 12.99 -11.59 13.22
N SER A 94 12.88 -11.02 14.42
CA SER A 94 11.69 -10.34 14.96
C SER A 94 11.22 -9.14 14.11
N GLN A 95 12.14 -8.43 13.45
CA GLN A 95 11.78 -7.26 12.62
C GLN A 95 10.91 -7.64 11.41
N LYS A 96 11.14 -8.81 10.81
CA LYS A 96 10.30 -9.30 9.71
C LYS A 96 8.87 -9.55 10.19
N MET A 97 8.71 -10.18 11.36
CA MET A 97 7.40 -10.41 11.97
C MET A 97 6.69 -9.09 12.31
N ILE A 98 7.39 -8.13 12.92
CA ILE A 98 6.82 -6.83 13.28
C ILE A 98 6.26 -6.11 12.05
N PHE A 99 7.02 -6.05 10.95
CA PHE A 99 6.54 -5.39 9.72
C PHE A 99 5.39 -6.14 9.05
N TRP A 100 5.36 -7.47 9.11
CA TRP A 100 4.24 -8.27 8.62
C TRP A 100 2.98 -8.10 9.46
N VAL A 101 3.12 -8.05 10.78
CA VAL A 101 2.00 -7.77 11.71
C VAL A 101 1.49 -6.35 11.49
N GLN A 102 2.38 -5.37 11.38
CA GLN A 102 2.00 -3.99 11.08
C GLN A 102 1.27 -3.88 9.73
N PHE A 103 1.74 -4.58 8.71
CA PHE A 103 1.07 -4.66 7.41
C PHE A 103 -0.34 -5.28 7.53
N ALA A 104 -0.49 -6.39 8.25
CA ALA A 104 -1.77 -7.05 8.44
C ALA A 104 -2.76 -6.15 9.20
N ILE A 105 -2.33 -5.53 10.31
CA ILE A 105 -3.14 -4.60 11.10
C ILE A 105 -3.57 -3.41 10.23
N LEU A 106 -2.63 -2.76 9.55
CA LEU A 106 -2.95 -1.60 8.71
C LEU A 106 -3.90 -1.97 7.56
N THR A 107 -3.75 -3.16 6.97
CA THR A 107 -4.65 -3.63 5.90
C THR A 107 -6.07 -3.82 6.44
N ILE A 108 -6.22 -4.45 7.61
CA ILE A 108 -7.54 -4.63 8.26
C ILE A 108 -8.16 -3.28 8.59
N VAL A 109 -7.40 -2.36 9.17
CA VAL A 109 -7.88 -1.02 9.54
C VAL A 109 -8.31 -0.23 8.30
N VAL A 110 -7.53 -0.27 7.21
CA VAL A 110 -7.88 0.40 5.95
C VAL A 110 -9.15 -0.18 5.34
N ILE A 111 -9.33 -1.50 5.36
CA ILE A 111 -10.57 -2.15 4.89
C ILE A 111 -11.74 -1.76 5.79
N TYR A 112 -11.56 -1.74 7.11
CA TYR A 112 -12.61 -1.33 8.05
C TYR A 112 -13.06 0.11 7.82
N PHE A 113 -12.12 1.05 7.69
CA PHE A 113 -12.42 2.43 7.26
C PHE A 113 -12.95 2.51 5.83
N GLY A 114 -12.64 1.52 4.99
CA GLY A 114 -13.22 1.34 3.67
C GLY A 114 -14.73 1.08 3.71
N TYR A 115 -15.18 0.22 4.63
CA TYR A 115 -16.59 -0.16 4.75
C TYR A 115 -17.40 0.75 5.67
N PHE A 116 -16.79 1.31 6.72
CA PHE A 116 -17.51 2.08 7.77
C PHE A 116 -17.52 3.59 7.52
N VAL A 117 -16.63 4.10 6.66
CA VAL A 117 -16.49 5.54 6.32
C VAL A 117 -16.71 5.76 4.81
N ALA A 118 -17.27 4.78 4.10
CA ALA A 118 -17.69 4.95 2.70
C ALA A 118 -18.89 5.90 2.57
#